data_AF-A0A0N4W900-F1
#
_entry.id   AF-A0A0N4W900-F1
#
_cell.length_a   1.000
_cell.length_b   1.000
_cell.length_c   1.000
_cell.angle_alpha   90.00
_cell.angle_beta   90.00
_cell.angle_gamma   90.00
#
_symmetry.space_group_name_H-M   'P 1'
#
loop_
_entity.id
_entity.type
_entity.pdbx_description
1 polymer ?
#
loop_
_entity_poly.entity_id
_entity_poly.type
_entity_poly.pdbx_seq_one_letter_code
_entity_poly.pdbx_strand_id
1 'polypeptide(L)'
;MGRGLNAGDRGLERTAGGGIGVYANKRSTSSRHLQPMLTSILAALAAALSSVSMAAPATERSFVELPDRMSNGTLYSISPFSPKVFVRTDEFELNYKSCVEFSYRLMENKVRLRAYTCLLSEGGFCTLDKFAYPKDKEGCAYLRPWLYAHDRYSFYFALERRPRKYRITRKKPQRVWKRNGQLSATPFGQLELKGIVPCDQVCGKNPPVNNRTT
;
A
#
# COMPACT_ATOMS: atom_id res chain seq x y z
N MET A 1 -61.09 1.11 0.02
CA MET A 1 -60.13 1.46 -1.05
C MET A 1 -59.09 0.35 -1.06
N GLY A 2 -59.03 -0.63 -1.96
CA GLY A 2 -59.39 -0.64 -3.37
C GLY A 2 -58.11 -0.79 -4.20
N ARG A 3 -57.80 -2.05 -4.59
CA ARG A 3 -57.01 -2.54 -5.76
C ARG A 3 -55.61 -1.93 -6.01
N GLY A 4 -54.58 -2.62 -6.52
CA GLY A 4 -54.43 -3.93 -7.17
C GLY A 4 -52.93 -4.30 -7.21
N LEU A 5 -52.58 -5.58 -7.30
CA LEU A 5 -52.34 -6.36 -8.53
C LEU A 5 -51.05 -6.00 -9.30
N ASN A 6 -50.04 -6.88 -9.22
CA ASN A 6 -49.41 -7.63 -10.33
C ASN A 6 -48.06 -8.20 -9.84
N ALA A 7 -47.80 -9.51 -9.76
CA ALA A 7 -47.84 -10.61 -10.75
C ALA A 7 -46.66 -10.62 -11.74
N GLY A 8 -46.06 -11.81 -11.90
CA GLY A 8 -45.14 -12.19 -12.98
C GLY A 8 -43.70 -12.41 -12.50
N ASP A 9 -43.27 -13.60 -12.07
CA ASP A 9 -43.12 -14.85 -12.84
C ASP A 9 -42.19 -14.73 -14.06
N ARG A 10 -41.03 -15.38 -13.95
CA ARG A 10 -40.39 -16.16 -15.02
C ARG A 10 -39.08 -16.78 -14.53
N GLY A 11 -39.10 -18.09 -14.34
CA GLY A 11 -37.91 -18.91 -14.47
C GLY A 11 -37.41 -18.94 -15.91
N LEU A 12 -36.12 -19.19 -16.10
CA LEU A 12 -35.63 -20.01 -17.20
C LEU A 12 -34.20 -20.49 -16.91
N GLU A 13 -34.06 -21.81 -16.87
CA GLU A 13 -32.84 -22.54 -17.12
C GLU A 13 -32.13 -22.09 -18.40
N ARG A 14 -30.79 -22.17 -18.41
CA ARG A 14 -30.02 -22.59 -19.59
C ARG A 14 -28.63 -23.08 -19.18
N THR A 15 -28.56 -24.39 -19.04
CA THR A 15 -27.59 -25.33 -19.65
C THR A 15 -26.27 -24.80 -20.25
N ALA A 16 -25.20 -25.43 -19.76
CA ALA A 16 -24.16 -26.19 -20.47
C ALA A 16 -23.19 -25.50 -21.46
N GLY A 17 -21.90 -25.83 -21.29
CA GLY A 17 -21.05 -26.22 -22.43
C GLY A 17 -19.67 -25.55 -22.52
N GLY A 18 -18.62 -26.38 -22.58
CA GLY A 18 -17.30 -26.04 -23.12
C GLY A 18 -16.24 -25.83 -22.02
N GLY A 19 -15.34 -26.77 -21.70
CA GLY A 19 -14.54 -27.56 -22.64
C GLY A 19 -13.15 -26.95 -22.71
N ILE A 20 -12.32 -27.13 -21.68
CA ILE A 20 -10.92 -26.67 -21.66
C ILE A 20 -10.08 -27.78 -22.30
N GLY A 21 -9.74 -27.57 -23.57
CA GLY A 21 -8.82 -28.41 -24.34
C GLY A 21 -7.40 -28.30 -23.81
N VAL A 22 -6.85 -29.44 -23.38
CA VAL A 22 -5.45 -29.66 -23.06
C VAL A 22 -4.69 -29.89 -24.37
N TYR A 23 -3.83 -28.97 -24.79
CA TYR A 23 -2.90 -29.22 -25.89
C TYR A 23 -1.63 -29.85 -25.34
N ALA A 24 -1.58 -31.19 -25.40
CA ALA A 24 -0.35 -31.96 -25.30
C ALA A 24 0.30 -32.01 -26.70
N ASN A 25 1.47 -31.38 -26.86
CA ASN A 25 2.24 -31.47 -28.11
C ASN A 25 3.26 -32.60 -27.97
N LYS A 26 3.02 -33.69 -28.71
CA LYS A 26 3.88 -34.87 -28.84
C LYS A 26 4.53 -34.77 -30.22
N ARG A 27 5.86 -34.72 -30.30
CA ARG A 27 6.57 -35.11 -31.53
C ARG A 27 7.72 -36.06 -31.23
N SER A 28 7.53 -37.24 -31.79
CA SER A 28 8.43 -38.37 -31.84
C SER A 28 9.50 -38.15 -32.91
N THR A 29 10.75 -38.40 -32.52
CA THR A 29 11.82 -39.13 -33.24
C THR A 29 11.84 -39.15 -34.78
N SER A 30 12.99 -38.79 -35.37
CA SER A 30 13.55 -39.60 -36.45
C SER A 30 15.08 -39.51 -36.49
N SER A 31 15.66 -40.70 -36.43
CA SER A 31 17.07 -41.06 -36.56
C SER A 31 17.54 -41.02 -38.02
N ARG A 32 18.85 -40.76 -38.25
CA ARG A 32 19.72 -41.29 -39.34
C ARG A 32 21.16 -40.87 -38.99
N HIS A 33 22.04 -41.73 -38.49
CA HIS A 33 22.84 -42.81 -39.12
C HIS A 33 24.27 -42.36 -39.56
N LEU A 34 25.25 -43.05 -38.96
CA LEU A 34 26.60 -43.44 -39.42
C LEU A 34 27.78 -42.43 -39.39
N GLN A 35 28.78 -42.82 -38.58
CA GLN A 35 30.20 -42.40 -38.51
C GLN A 35 31.02 -43.02 -39.69
N PRO A 36 32.38 -43.11 -39.71
CA PRO A 36 33.48 -42.38 -39.02
C PRO A 36 34.63 -41.95 -40.00
N MET A 37 35.63 -41.22 -39.51
CA MET A 37 37.08 -41.52 -39.62
C MET A 37 37.97 -40.27 -39.47
N LEU A 38 38.72 -40.26 -38.37
CA LEU A 38 40.12 -39.82 -38.16
C LEU A 38 40.76 -38.83 -39.15
N THR A 39 41.26 -37.69 -38.66
CA THR A 39 42.70 -37.45 -38.49
C THR A 39 42.99 -36.16 -37.71
N SER A 40 43.85 -36.31 -36.70
CA SER A 40 44.84 -35.40 -36.11
C SER A 40 44.95 -33.96 -36.67
N ILE A 41 44.91 -32.96 -35.77
CA ILE A 41 45.97 -31.94 -35.61
C ILE A 41 45.82 -31.32 -34.20
N LEU A 42 46.92 -31.39 -33.46
CA LEU A 42 47.16 -30.73 -32.18
C LEU A 42 47.27 -29.21 -32.34
N ALA A 43 47.02 -28.52 -31.21
CA ALA A 43 47.42 -27.15 -30.89
C ALA A 43 46.57 -26.00 -31.44
N ALA A 44 45.54 -25.62 -30.69
CA ALA A 44 45.26 -24.22 -30.41
C ALA A 44 44.40 -24.07 -29.15
N LEU A 45 45.04 -23.56 -28.10
CA LEU A 45 44.48 -22.59 -27.16
C LEU A 45 43.31 -23.06 -26.27
N ALA A 46 43.71 -23.43 -25.06
CA ALA A 46 42.96 -23.30 -23.84
C ALA A 46 42.29 -21.91 -23.72
N ALA A 47 40.97 -21.83 -23.94
CA ALA A 47 40.14 -20.69 -23.55
C ALA A 47 38.63 -21.06 -23.64
N ALA A 48 38.21 -22.20 -23.09
CA ALA A 48 36.80 -22.57 -23.05
C ALA A 48 36.49 -23.51 -21.88
N LEU A 49 36.86 -23.07 -20.67
CA LEU A 49 36.37 -23.69 -19.43
C LEU A 49 35.66 -22.60 -18.62
N SER A 50 34.37 -22.53 -18.85
CA SER A 50 33.37 -22.42 -17.79
C SER A 50 33.56 -21.28 -16.79
N SER A 51 33.24 -20.06 -17.21
CA SER A 51 32.76 -19.02 -16.30
C SER A 51 31.39 -19.43 -15.76
N VAL A 52 31.38 -20.36 -14.80
CA VAL A 52 30.22 -20.53 -13.91
C VAL A 52 30.23 -19.28 -13.02
N SER A 53 29.52 -18.25 -13.47
CA SER A 53 29.13 -17.14 -12.62
C SER A 53 28.28 -17.74 -11.50
N MET A 54 28.91 -17.98 -10.34
CA MET A 54 28.20 -18.19 -9.09
C MET A 54 27.41 -16.90 -8.84
N ALA A 55 26.18 -16.84 -9.36
CA ALA A 55 25.19 -15.92 -8.83
C ALA A 55 25.03 -16.32 -7.37
N ALA A 56 25.63 -15.53 -6.48
CA ALA A 56 25.42 -15.68 -5.06
C ALA A 56 23.90 -15.75 -4.84
N PRO A 57 23.40 -16.72 -4.05
CA PRO A 57 21.98 -16.75 -3.72
C PRO A 57 21.66 -15.38 -3.12
N ALA A 58 20.84 -14.61 -3.81
CA ALA A 58 20.27 -13.40 -3.27
C ALA A 58 19.50 -13.86 -2.04
N THR A 59 20.17 -13.75 -0.89
CA THR A 59 19.53 -13.96 0.39
C THR A 59 18.50 -12.85 0.42
N GLU A 60 17.23 -13.18 0.18
CA GLU A 60 16.10 -12.32 0.50
C GLU A 60 16.18 -12.08 2.01
N ARG A 61 17.05 -11.14 2.41
CA ARG A 61 16.92 -10.47 3.68
C ARG A 61 15.63 -9.70 3.51
N SER A 62 14.54 -10.23 4.08
CA SER A 62 13.32 -9.46 4.28
C SER A 62 13.75 -8.21 5.04
N PHE A 63 13.95 -7.11 4.33
CA PHE A 63 14.29 -5.83 4.93
C PHE A 63 13.03 -5.38 5.65
N VAL A 64 12.96 -5.70 6.95
CA VAL A 64 11.90 -5.23 7.82
C VAL A 64 12.22 -3.77 8.10
N GLU A 65 11.49 -2.89 7.43
CA GLU A 65 11.60 -1.45 7.64
C GLU A 65 11.10 -1.13 9.05
N LEU A 66 12.01 -0.73 9.95
CA LEU A 66 11.64 -0.32 11.30
C LEU A 66 10.92 1.04 11.21
N PRO A 67 9.73 1.18 11.82
CA PRO A 67 9.03 2.45 11.81
C PRO A 67 9.75 3.49 12.68
N ASP A 68 9.74 4.75 12.21
CA ASP A 68 10.27 5.88 12.97
C ASP A 68 9.41 6.15 14.21
N ARG A 69 10.01 6.61 15.31
CA ARG A 69 9.27 6.94 16.54
C ARG A 69 8.75 8.37 16.53
N MET A 70 7.45 8.55 16.72
CA MET A 70 6.76 9.84 16.77
C MET A 70 6.26 10.19 18.16
N SER A 71 6.65 11.36 18.64
CA SER A 71 6.17 11.95 19.89
C SER A 71 5.22 13.13 19.62
N ASN A 72 4.52 13.59 20.66
CA ASN A 72 3.58 14.70 20.57
C ASN A 72 4.27 15.98 20.07
N GLY A 73 3.67 16.64 19.07
CA GLY A 73 4.20 17.82 18.40
C GLY A 73 5.17 17.54 17.26
N THR A 74 5.46 16.26 16.95
CA THR A 74 6.37 15.92 15.85
C THR A 74 5.66 16.03 14.50
N LEU A 75 6.27 16.76 13.56
CA LEU A 75 5.82 16.88 12.18
C LEU A 75 6.61 15.94 11.26
N TYR A 76 5.92 15.01 10.61
CA TYR A 76 6.47 14.13 9.59
C TYR A 76 6.08 14.61 8.21
N SER A 77 7.07 14.71 7.31
CA SER A 77 6.87 15.11 5.93
C SER A 77 7.31 14.01 4.97
N ILE A 78 6.55 13.85 3.88
CA ILE A 78 6.83 12.90 2.83
C ILE A 78 7.17 13.60 1.54
N SER A 79 8.26 13.19 0.93
CA SER A 79 8.78 13.74 -0.32
C SER A 79 8.89 12.66 -1.41
N PRO A 80 9.14 13.04 -2.66
CA PRO A 80 9.41 12.08 -3.74
C PRO A 80 10.62 11.18 -3.51
N PHE A 81 11.52 11.54 -2.61
CA PHE A 81 12.69 10.73 -2.23
C PHE A 81 12.34 9.62 -1.23
N SER A 82 11.33 9.85 -0.38
CA SER A 82 10.81 8.84 0.55
C SER A 82 9.30 8.70 0.32
N PRO A 83 8.88 7.97 -0.73
CA PRO A 83 7.48 7.92 -1.17
C PRO A 83 6.55 7.12 -0.24
N LYS A 84 7.13 6.51 0.79
CA LYS A 84 6.47 5.70 1.79
C LYS A 84 7.19 5.92 3.11
N VAL A 85 6.43 6.32 4.13
CA VAL A 85 6.96 6.49 5.48
C VAL A 85 6.06 5.73 6.43
N PHE A 86 6.71 5.01 7.34
CA PHE A 86 6.08 4.28 8.43
C PHE A 86 6.53 4.89 9.74
N VAL A 87 5.55 5.33 10.52
CA VAL A 87 5.80 5.99 11.79
C VAL A 87 5.01 5.25 12.87
N ARG A 88 5.63 5.03 14.01
CA ARG A 88 5.02 4.43 15.20
C ARG A 88 5.06 5.46 16.32
N THR A 89 3.95 5.63 17.03
CA THR A 89 3.91 6.48 18.22
C THR A 89 4.47 5.75 19.43
N ASP A 90 4.72 6.52 20.49
CA ASP A 90 4.92 5.94 21.82
C ASP A 90 3.72 5.10 22.27
N GLU A 91 3.95 4.34 23.34
CA GLU A 91 2.95 3.50 23.97
C GLU A 91 2.12 4.35 24.93
N PHE A 92 0.80 4.28 24.80
CA PHE A 92 -0.13 5.06 25.59
C PHE A 92 -1.08 4.14 26.34
N GLU A 93 -1.29 4.42 27.62
CA GLU A 93 -2.32 3.76 28.40
C GLU A 93 -3.62 4.56 28.27
N LEU A 94 -4.58 4.01 27.52
CA LEU A 94 -5.79 4.72 27.09
C LEU A 94 -7.04 3.88 27.34
N ASN A 95 -8.17 4.58 27.48
CA ASN A 95 -9.52 4.00 27.53
C ASN A 95 -10.35 4.49 26.33
N TYR A 96 -11.58 3.98 26.18
CA TYR A 96 -12.49 4.39 25.10
C TYR A 96 -12.90 5.87 25.07
N LYS A 97 -12.66 6.63 26.16
CA LYS A 97 -12.97 8.07 26.28
C LYS A 97 -11.80 8.96 25.86
N SER A 98 -10.60 8.42 25.78
CA SER A 98 -9.39 9.12 25.37
C SER A 98 -9.11 8.81 23.90
N CYS A 99 -8.87 9.86 23.10
CA CYS A 99 -8.61 9.75 21.68
C CYS A 99 -7.24 10.35 21.36
N VAL A 100 -6.56 9.79 20.36
CA VAL A 100 -5.33 10.37 19.83
C VAL A 100 -5.69 11.28 18.66
N GLU A 101 -5.43 12.57 18.79
CA GLU A 101 -5.67 13.58 17.77
C GLU A 101 -4.42 13.80 16.91
N PHE A 102 -4.62 13.87 15.61
CA PHE A 102 -3.58 14.18 14.64
C PHE A 102 -4.12 15.06 13.51
N SER A 103 -3.27 15.95 13.01
CA SER A 103 -3.51 16.73 11.80
C SER A 103 -2.72 16.12 10.64
N TYR A 104 -3.27 16.23 9.44
CA TYR A 104 -2.61 15.72 8.25
C TYR A 104 -2.94 16.59 7.04
N ARG A 105 -1.94 16.77 6.17
CA ARG A 105 -2.09 17.50 4.92
C ARG A 105 -1.58 16.64 3.78
N LEU A 106 -2.48 16.22 2.91
CA LEU A 106 -2.12 15.51 1.69
C LEU A 106 -2.18 16.56 0.57
N MET A 107 -1.12 16.71 -0.23
CA MET A 107 -1.02 17.73 -1.30
C MET A 107 -1.09 17.13 -2.72
N GLU A 108 -1.18 15.80 -2.83
CA GLU A 108 -1.41 15.11 -4.10
C GLU A 108 -2.58 14.13 -4.03
N ASN A 109 -3.39 14.09 -5.11
CA ASN A 109 -4.56 13.22 -5.31
C ASN A 109 -4.32 11.70 -5.15
N LYS A 110 -3.07 11.23 -5.08
CA LYS A 110 -2.71 9.80 -5.02
C LYS A 110 -1.98 9.42 -3.75
N VAL A 111 -2.03 10.27 -2.72
CA VAL A 111 -1.44 9.98 -1.42
C VAL A 111 -2.55 9.44 -0.52
N ARG A 112 -2.20 8.42 0.27
CA ARG A 112 -3.11 7.81 1.24
C ARG A 112 -2.44 7.82 2.59
N LEU A 113 -3.21 8.17 3.61
CA LEU A 113 -2.83 8.01 5.00
C LEU A 113 -3.59 6.80 5.54
N ARG A 114 -2.85 5.84 6.07
CA ARG A 114 -3.38 4.69 6.81
C ARG A 114 -2.95 4.85 8.25
N ALA A 115 -3.88 4.77 9.17
CA ALA A 115 -3.56 4.73 10.59
C ALA A 115 -3.96 3.37 11.13
N TYR A 116 -3.09 2.77 11.92
CA TYR A 116 -3.37 1.54 12.63
C TYR A 116 -3.41 1.84 14.11
N THR A 117 -4.45 1.35 14.77
CA THR A 117 -4.54 1.37 16.23
C THR A 117 -4.26 -0.05 16.68
N CYS A 118 -3.18 -0.27 17.43
CA CYS A 118 -2.76 -1.59 17.87
C CYS A 118 -2.85 -1.70 19.39
N LEU A 119 -3.52 -2.75 19.85
CA LEU A 119 -3.52 -3.14 21.26
C LEU A 119 -2.25 -3.93 21.56
N LEU A 120 -1.53 -3.55 22.63
CA LEU A 120 -0.25 -4.15 23.02
C LEU A 120 -0.36 -5.18 24.15
N SER A 121 -1.54 -5.39 24.72
CA SER A 121 -1.78 -6.48 25.65
C SER A 121 -1.71 -7.85 24.97
N GLU A 122 -1.63 -8.91 25.77
CA GLU A 122 -1.55 -10.28 25.26
C GLU A 122 -2.77 -10.61 24.40
N GLY A 123 -2.55 -11.13 23.19
CA GLY A 123 -3.62 -11.36 22.22
C GLY A 123 -4.17 -10.09 21.55
N GLY A 124 -3.49 -8.95 21.71
CA GLY A 124 -3.83 -7.71 21.05
C GLY A 124 -3.81 -7.81 19.53
N PHE A 125 -4.66 -7.02 18.88
CA PHE A 125 -4.73 -6.91 17.43
C PHE A 125 -4.71 -5.45 17.00
N CYS A 126 -4.47 -5.22 15.70
CA CYS A 126 -4.48 -3.90 15.09
C CYS A 126 -5.73 -3.70 14.22
N THR A 127 -6.40 -2.56 14.37
CA THR A 127 -7.42 -2.09 13.43
C THR A 127 -6.80 -1.08 12.46
N LEU A 128 -7.40 -0.91 11.28
CA LEU A 128 -6.92 -0.02 10.23
C LEU A 128 -7.98 1.02 9.85
N ASP A 129 -7.63 2.29 10.01
CA ASP A 129 -8.37 3.45 9.52
C ASP A 129 -7.72 4.02 8.26
N LYS A 130 -8.56 4.34 7.26
CA LYS A 130 -8.11 4.81 5.95
C LYS A 130 -8.56 6.24 5.72
N PHE A 131 -7.60 7.15 5.62
CA PHE A 131 -7.83 8.57 5.35
C PHE A 131 -7.50 8.89 3.90
N ALA A 132 -8.41 9.63 3.27
CA ALA A 132 -8.30 10.07 1.89
C ALA A 132 -7.95 11.55 1.80
N TYR A 133 -7.45 11.95 0.63
CA TYR A 133 -7.05 13.31 0.28
C TYR A 133 -8.16 14.35 0.58
N PRO A 134 -7.97 15.21 1.60
CA PRO A 134 -8.73 16.45 1.68
C PRO A 134 -8.16 17.38 0.60
N LYS A 135 -8.98 17.84 -0.34
CA LYS A 135 -8.56 18.66 -1.49
C LYS A 135 -7.84 19.95 -1.07
N ASP A 136 -6.53 19.85 -0.84
CA ASP A 136 -5.62 20.94 -0.44
C ASP A 136 -5.95 21.62 0.90
N LYS A 137 -6.70 20.93 1.77
CA LYS A 137 -7.01 21.40 3.13
C LYS A 137 -6.26 20.58 4.17
N GLU A 138 -5.97 21.19 5.30
CA GLU A 138 -5.55 20.44 6.48
C GLU A 138 -6.74 19.61 6.98
N GLY A 139 -6.55 18.30 7.08
CA GLY A 139 -7.48 17.39 7.72
C GLY A 139 -7.14 17.26 9.20
N CYS A 140 -8.14 17.28 10.07
CA CYS A 140 -8.02 16.88 11.45
C CYS A 140 -8.80 15.58 11.65
N ALA A 141 -8.17 14.59 12.27
CA ALA A 141 -8.78 13.31 12.57
C ALA A 141 -8.28 12.75 13.90
N TYR A 142 -8.90 11.66 14.33
CA TYR A 142 -8.54 11.01 15.58
C TYR A 142 -8.73 9.50 15.52
N LEU A 143 -8.00 8.83 16.40
CA LEU A 143 -8.10 7.40 16.63
C LEU A 143 -8.66 7.16 18.03
N ARG A 144 -9.69 6.32 18.11
CA ARG A 144 -10.34 5.94 19.36
C ARG A 144 -10.03 4.47 19.69
N PRO A 145 -9.50 4.16 20.88
CA PRO A 145 -9.42 2.80 21.38
C PRO A 145 -10.81 2.15 21.47
N TRP A 146 -10.91 0.88 21.12
CA TRP A 146 -12.19 0.15 21.16
C TRP A 146 -12.48 -0.50 22.52
N LEU A 147 -11.47 -0.64 23.39
CA LEU A 147 -11.65 -1.26 24.70
C LEU A 147 -12.15 -0.25 25.73
N TYR A 148 -13.11 -0.65 26.55
CA TYR A 148 -13.67 0.18 27.61
C TYR A 148 -12.70 0.40 28.77
N ALA A 149 -11.94 -0.63 29.13
CA ALA A 149 -10.92 -0.57 30.18
C ALA A 149 -9.67 0.20 29.71
N HIS A 150 -8.84 0.62 30.67
CA HIS A 150 -7.52 1.16 30.37
C HIS A 150 -6.61 0.02 29.93
N ASP A 151 -5.94 0.21 28.80
CA ASP A 151 -4.95 -0.74 28.30
C ASP A 151 -3.90 -0.01 27.44
N ARG A 152 -2.83 -0.71 27.10
CA ARG A 152 -1.70 -0.19 26.35
C ARG A 152 -1.98 -0.26 24.84
N TYR A 153 -1.95 0.91 24.21
CA TYR A 153 -2.11 1.07 22.77
C TYR A 153 -0.87 1.72 22.16
N SER A 154 -0.56 1.36 20.91
CA SER A 154 0.39 2.09 20.07
C SER A 154 -0.23 2.32 18.71
N PHE A 155 0.03 3.48 18.14
CA PHE A 155 -0.55 3.91 16.88
C PHE A 155 0.53 3.92 15.80
N TYR A 156 0.17 3.45 14.62
CA TYR A 156 1.08 3.40 13.48
C TYR A 156 0.48 4.17 12.33
N PHE A 157 1.27 5.05 11.72
CA PHE A 157 0.88 5.80 10.55
C PHE A 157 1.70 5.34 9.37
N ALA A 158 1.03 4.96 8.30
CA ALA A 158 1.63 4.64 7.02
C ALA A 158 1.09 5.62 5.99
N LEU A 159 1.95 6.51 5.55
CA LEU A 159 1.64 7.43 4.48
C LEU A 159 2.35 6.93 3.21
N GLU A 160 1.56 6.73 2.15
CA GLU A 160 2.02 6.06 0.94
C GLU A 160 1.51 6.80 -0.30
N ARG A 161 2.40 7.03 -1.26
CA ARG A 161 2.02 7.46 -2.60
C ARG A 161 1.58 6.25 -3.44
N ARG A 162 0.31 6.19 -3.80
CA ARG A 162 -0.24 5.12 -4.64
C ARG A 162 0.34 5.20 -6.06
N PRO A 163 0.93 4.11 -6.60
CA PRO A 163 1.39 4.08 -7.98
C PRO A 163 0.20 4.24 -8.94
N ARG A 164 0.44 4.90 -10.08
CA ARG A 164 -0.57 5.02 -11.14
C ARG A 164 -0.77 3.63 -11.75
N LYS A 165 -1.95 3.03 -11.55
CA LYS A 165 -2.36 1.87 -12.35
C LYS A 165 -2.63 2.35 -13.78
N TYR A 166 -1.66 2.18 -14.68
CA TYR A 166 -1.92 2.31 -16.10
C TYR A 166 -2.72 1.08 -16.54
N ARG A 167 -3.90 1.28 -17.12
CA ARG A 167 -4.54 0.19 -17.86
C ARG A 167 -3.62 -0.15 -19.02
N ILE A 168 -3.08 -1.37 -19.04
CA ILE A 168 -2.39 -1.94 -20.21
C ILE A 168 -3.47 -2.28 -21.25
N THR A 169 -4.26 -1.30 -21.67
CA THR A 169 -4.86 -1.33 -22.99
C THR A 169 -3.70 -1.08 -23.95
N ARG A 170 -3.38 -2.04 -24.82
CA ARG A 170 -2.35 -1.93 -25.88
C ARG A 170 -2.50 -0.60 -26.61
N LYS A 171 -1.85 0.46 -26.12
CA LYS A 171 -1.80 1.77 -26.77
C LYS A 171 -0.38 1.93 -27.26
N LYS A 172 -0.28 2.33 -28.54
CA LYS A 172 0.93 2.65 -29.29
C LYS A 172 1.98 3.34 -28.39
N PRO A 173 3.29 3.15 -28.63
CA PRO A 173 4.35 3.78 -27.87
C PRO A 173 4.23 5.31 -27.96
N GLN A 174 3.42 5.90 -27.08
CA GLN A 174 3.43 7.32 -26.85
C GLN A 174 4.81 7.61 -26.27
N ARG A 175 5.56 8.47 -26.95
CA ARG A 175 6.82 9.01 -26.44
C ARG A 175 6.57 9.42 -24.99
N VAL A 176 7.18 8.67 -24.06
CA VAL A 176 7.23 9.05 -22.66
C VAL A 176 7.98 10.37 -22.68
N TRP A 177 7.23 11.46 -22.60
CA TRP A 177 7.82 12.77 -22.40
C TRP A 177 8.47 12.68 -21.02
N LYS A 178 9.77 12.39 -21.01
CA LYS A 178 10.59 12.41 -19.82
C LYS A 178 10.44 13.82 -19.30
N ARG A 179 9.61 14.01 -18.27
CA ARG A 179 9.70 15.22 -17.46
C ARG A 179 11.16 15.31 -17.07
N ASN A 180 11.77 16.46 -17.35
CA ASN A 180 13.13 16.80 -16.94
C ASN A 180 13.31 16.24 -15.53
N GLY A 181 14.27 15.33 -15.33
CA GLY A 181 14.37 14.38 -14.20
C GLY A 181 14.57 15.03 -12.82
N GLN A 182 14.20 16.29 -12.67
CA GLN A 182 14.20 17.04 -11.44
C GLN A 182 13.03 16.55 -10.59
N LEU A 183 13.36 15.63 -9.68
CA LEU A 183 12.47 15.24 -8.60
C LEU A 183 12.18 16.51 -7.78
N SER A 184 10.91 16.88 -7.69
CA SER A 184 10.51 18.00 -6.83
C SER A 184 10.88 17.65 -5.38
N ALA A 185 11.62 18.51 -4.69
CA ALA A 185 11.88 18.33 -3.27
C ALA A 185 10.66 18.66 -2.40
N THR A 186 9.59 19.19 -2.99
CA THR A 186 8.39 19.59 -2.27
C THR A 186 7.72 18.37 -1.62
N PRO A 187 7.47 18.39 -0.31
CA PRO A 187 6.72 17.34 0.33
C PRO A 187 5.29 17.34 -0.20
N PHE A 188 4.72 16.14 -0.40
CA PHE A 188 3.35 15.96 -0.85
C PHE A 188 2.42 15.36 0.21
N GLY A 189 2.95 15.15 1.42
CA GLY A 189 2.21 14.68 2.58
C GLY A 189 2.85 15.21 3.86
N GLN A 190 2.04 15.62 4.81
CA GLN A 190 2.44 16.00 6.16
C GLN A 190 1.52 15.33 7.18
N LEU A 191 2.08 14.91 8.30
CA LEU A 191 1.38 14.32 9.44
C LEU A 191 1.96 14.95 10.71
N GLU A 192 1.08 15.38 11.61
CA GLU A 192 1.47 15.91 12.91
C GLU A 192 0.61 15.27 13.99
N LEU A 193 1.26 14.77 15.05
CA LEU A 193 0.60 14.17 16.19
C LEU A 193 0.38 15.28 17.23
N LYS A 194 -0.87 15.63 17.52
CA LYS A 194 -1.16 16.62 18.56
C LYS A 194 -1.05 16.01 19.95
N GLY A 195 -1.49 14.75 20.09
CA GLY A 195 -1.38 13.97 21.31
C GLY A 195 -2.73 13.40 21.76
N ILE A 196 -2.83 13.10 23.05
CA ILE A 196 -4.02 12.50 23.65
C ILE A 196 -4.96 13.61 24.11
N VAL A 197 -6.22 13.52 23.70
CA VAL A 197 -7.29 14.44 24.07
C VAL A 197 -8.56 13.67 24.42
N PRO A 198 -9.47 14.23 25.23
CA PRO A 198 -10.80 13.66 25.42
C PRO A 198 -11.53 13.56 24.08
N CYS A 199 -12.16 12.41 23.81
CA CYS A 199 -12.80 12.17 22.51
C CYS A 199 -13.94 13.15 22.17
N ASP A 200 -14.47 13.89 23.14
CA ASP A 200 -15.53 14.88 22.92
C ASP A 200 -14.99 16.22 22.40
N GLN A 201 -13.71 16.51 22.64
CA GLN A 201 -13.06 17.79 22.32
C GLN A 201 -12.21 17.74 21.04
N VAL A 202 -12.11 16.56 20.41
CA VAL A 202 -11.20 16.35 19.29
C VAL A 202 -11.53 17.27 18.13
N CYS A 203 -10.48 17.80 17.49
CA CYS A 203 -10.56 18.63 16.29
C CYS A 203 -11.40 19.89 16.48
N GLY A 204 -11.54 20.36 17.73
CA GLY A 204 -12.22 21.61 18.05
C GLY A 204 -13.65 21.63 17.54
N LYS A 205 -14.57 20.94 18.22
CA LYS A 205 -16.01 21.26 18.15
C LYS A 205 -16.30 22.61 18.82
N ASN A 206 -15.53 23.65 18.50
CA ASN A 206 -15.90 25.00 18.85
C ASN A 206 -16.81 25.50 17.73
N PRO A 207 -18.12 25.77 17.97
CA PRO A 207 -18.87 26.57 17.04
C PRO A 207 -18.09 27.87 16.82
N PRO A 208 -18.10 28.45 15.59
CA PRO A 208 -17.47 29.74 15.38
C PRO A 208 -18.01 30.69 16.44
N VAL A 209 -17.11 31.20 17.29
CA VAL A 209 -17.45 32.23 18.26
C VAL A 209 -17.81 33.45 17.43
N ASN A 210 -19.11 33.60 17.16
CA ASN A 210 -19.66 34.82 16.61
C ASN A 210 -19.48 35.89 17.69
N ASN A 211 -18.31 36.53 17.70
CA ASN A 211 -18.11 37.81 18.34
C ASN A 211 -18.93 38.84 17.56
N ARG A 212 -20.26 38.81 17.73
CA ARG A 212 -21.10 39.97 17.49
C ARG A 212 -20.96 40.84 18.71
N THR A 213 -20.05 41.81 18.59
CA THR A 213 -20.06 43.05 19.34
C THR A 213 -21.48 43.63 19.30
N THR A 214 -22.07 43.80 20.47
CA THR A 214 -23.19 44.73 20.75
C THR A 214 -22.77 45.58 21.92
#